data_AF-A0A1B0DN62-F1
#
_entry.id   AF-A0A1B0DN62-F1
#
_cell.length_a   1.000
_cell.length_b   1.000
_cell.length_c   1.000
_cell.angle_alpha   90.00
_cell.angle_beta   90.00
_cell.angle_gamma   90.00
#
_symmetry.space_group_name_H-M   'P 1'
#
loop_
_entity.id
_entity.type
_entity.pdbx_description
1 polymer ?
#
loop_
_entity_poly.entity_id
_entity_poly.type
_entity_poly.pdbx_seq_one_letter_code
_entity_poly.pdbx_strand_id
1 'polypeptide(L)'
;MECPVHRWHFTHCPSCQCNGHSTCIDGYTCRQPCGNLTTGPHCDKCRTGYWGNPVNGGTCQRCECNGQATHCNSETGKCYCSTKGLAGDHCEKCDATNHYHGDPSKGSCYYDLTIDYQFTFNLSKKDDRHFTQINFRNSPMKSDVDADFTIICSVPAKMNITIRTAGGPEKPLITGVNCSTFRHRFSKTEHLFGVEDNVTLTTFYVYVYEFQPPLWIQIAFSQYPKLNLQQFFITFS
;
A
#
# COMPACT_ATOMS: atom_id res chain seq x y z
N MET A 1 22.98 -47.59 -1.17
CA MET A 1 22.06 -46.73 -1.95
C MET A 1 22.93 -45.95 -2.90
N GLU A 2 22.97 -46.34 -4.18
CA GLU A 2 23.71 -45.61 -5.20
C GLU A 2 22.80 -44.51 -5.76
N CYS A 3 23.21 -43.26 -5.63
CA CYS A 3 22.50 -42.14 -6.23
C CYS A 3 22.85 -42.03 -7.73
N PRO A 4 21.86 -41.88 -8.64
CA PRO A 4 22.14 -41.71 -10.06
C PRO A 4 22.93 -40.41 -10.32
N VAL A 5 24.09 -40.56 -10.94
CA VAL A 5 25.10 -39.51 -11.25
C VAL A 5 24.52 -38.31 -12.01
N HIS A 6 23.41 -38.49 -12.73
CA HIS A 6 22.84 -37.47 -13.62
C HIS A 6 21.95 -36.43 -12.93
N ARG A 7 21.80 -36.46 -11.60
CA ARG A 7 20.86 -35.57 -10.88
C ARG A 7 21.52 -34.63 -9.87
N TRP A 8 22.83 -34.69 -9.66
CA TRP A 8 23.50 -33.98 -8.56
C TRP A 8 24.91 -33.50 -8.94
N HIS A 9 25.21 -32.23 -8.67
CA HIS A 9 26.53 -31.59 -8.90
C HIS A 9 27.57 -31.88 -7.80
N PHE A 10 27.45 -32.99 -7.06
CA PHE A 10 28.37 -33.32 -5.96
C PHE A 10 29.31 -34.45 -6.35
N THR A 11 30.60 -34.31 -6.02
CA THR A 11 31.62 -35.33 -6.25
C THR A 11 31.47 -36.57 -5.35
N HIS A 12 30.68 -36.47 -4.26
CA HIS A 12 30.37 -37.54 -3.32
C HIS A 12 28.91 -37.42 -2.88
N CYS A 13 28.24 -38.55 -2.59
CA CYS A 13 26.86 -38.55 -2.08
C CYS A 13 26.83 -37.83 -0.71
N PRO A 14 26.09 -36.72 -0.55
CA PRO A 14 25.97 -36.07 0.73
C PRO A 14 25.21 -36.97 1.71
N SER A 15 25.55 -36.89 3.00
CA SER A 15 24.88 -37.70 4.03
C SER A 15 23.38 -37.47 4.06
N CYS A 16 22.92 -36.23 3.84
CA CYS A 16 21.52 -35.86 3.73
C CYS A 16 21.29 -34.73 2.72
N GLN A 17 20.06 -34.58 2.24
CA GLN A 17 19.69 -33.57 1.25
C GLN A 17 19.38 -32.21 1.91
N CYS A 18 20.41 -31.41 2.15
CA CYS A 18 20.28 -30.02 2.62
C CYS A 18 20.55 -28.98 1.53
N ASN A 19 20.56 -29.39 0.27
CA ASN A 19 20.80 -28.53 -0.89
C ASN A 19 22.09 -27.69 -0.80
N GLY A 20 23.09 -28.16 -0.04
CA GLY A 20 24.35 -27.43 0.16
C GLY A 20 24.26 -26.24 1.14
N HIS A 21 23.14 -26.07 1.85
CA HIS A 21 22.88 -24.93 2.72
C HIS A 21 22.86 -25.28 4.21
N SER A 22 23.13 -26.53 4.59
CA SER A 22 23.34 -26.93 5.98
C SER A 22 24.11 -28.24 6.08
N THR A 23 24.46 -28.61 7.32
CA THR A 23 25.07 -29.90 7.69
C THR A 23 24.04 -30.84 8.32
N CYS A 24 24.34 -32.14 8.37
CA CYS A 24 23.43 -33.17 8.92
C CYS A 24 23.74 -33.46 10.39
N ILE A 25 22.73 -33.71 11.22
CA ILE A 25 22.91 -34.07 12.64
C ILE A 25 22.91 -35.60 12.84
N ASP A 26 22.01 -36.31 12.15
CA ASP A 26 21.71 -37.75 12.30
C ASP A 26 21.81 -38.49 10.95
N GLY A 27 22.48 -37.88 9.97
CA GLY A 27 22.58 -38.40 8.61
C GLY A 27 21.34 -38.24 7.74
N TYR A 28 20.24 -37.64 8.23
CA TYR A 28 19.02 -37.41 7.42
C TYR A 28 18.43 -36.01 7.59
N THR A 29 18.57 -35.44 8.79
CA THR A 29 17.99 -34.17 9.20
C THR A 29 18.99 -33.03 9.03
N CYS A 30 18.57 -32.00 8.30
CA CYS A 30 19.33 -30.77 8.16
C CYS A 30 19.35 -29.97 9.46
N ARG A 31 20.54 -29.54 9.88
CA ARG A 31 20.72 -28.66 11.02
C ARG A 31 20.03 -27.33 10.75
N GLN A 32 19.18 -26.91 11.68
CA GLN A 32 18.52 -25.61 11.63
C GLN A 32 19.22 -24.61 12.57
N PRO A 33 19.19 -23.30 12.26
CA PRO A 33 18.65 -22.71 11.03
C PRO A 33 19.55 -22.96 9.81
N CYS A 34 18.94 -23.09 8.63
CA CYS A 34 19.67 -23.20 7.36
C CYS A 34 20.55 -21.96 7.06
N GLY A 35 21.65 -22.15 6.32
CA GLY A 35 22.52 -21.10 5.81
C GLY A 35 21.99 -20.43 4.53
N ASN A 36 22.81 -19.54 3.94
CA ASN A 36 22.61 -18.91 2.62
C ASN A 36 21.20 -18.36 2.34
N LEU A 37 20.56 -17.77 3.35
CA LEU A 37 19.22 -17.15 3.22
C LEU A 37 18.12 -18.15 2.85
N THR A 38 18.33 -19.43 3.15
CA THR A 38 17.36 -20.51 2.93
C THR A 38 16.62 -20.90 4.20
N THR A 39 15.54 -21.65 4.04
CA THR A 39 14.67 -22.17 5.08
C THR A 39 14.02 -23.49 4.63
N GLY A 40 13.29 -24.12 5.53
CA GLY A 40 12.62 -25.39 5.31
C GLY A 40 13.44 -26.59 5.81
N PRO A 41 12.81 -27.77 5.90
CA PRO A 41 13.46 -28.98 6.44
C PRO A 41 14.70 -29.41 5.66
N HIS A 42 14.76 -29.09 4.36
CA HIS A 42 15.85 -29.42 3.45
C HIS A 42 16.64 -28.19 2.98
N CYS A 43 16.39 -27.02 3.57
CA CYS A 43 16.99 -25.76 3.13
C CYS A 43 16.74 -25.47 1.63
N ASP A 44 15.58 -25.89 1.15
CA ASP A 44 15.15 -25.93 -0.25
C ASP A 44 14.30 -24.73 -0.66
N LYS A 45 14.07 -23.79 0.26
CA LYS A 45 13.25 -22.60 0.03
C LYS A 45 13.99 -21.34 0.46
N CYS A 46 13.77 -20.24 -0.23
CA CYS A 46 14.26 -18.95 0.23
C CYS A 46 13.49 -18.48 1.46
N ARG A 47 14.18 -17.82 2.39
CA ARG A 47 13.56 -17.16 3.54
C ARG A 47 12.58 -16.08 3.08
N THR A 48 11.62 -15.76 3.92
CA THR A 48 10.70 -14.62 3.70
C THR A 48 11.49 -13.33 3.43
N GLY A 49 11.14 -12.62 2.35
CA GLY A 49 11.89 -11.44 1.88
C GLY A 49 13.05 -11.75 0.92
N TYR A 50 13.19 -13.02 0.52
CA TYR A 50 14.15 -13.49 -0.47
C TYR A 50 13.46 -14.37 -1.51
N TRP A 51 14.04 -14.43 -2.72
CA TRP A 51 13.53 -15.21 -3.84
C TRP A 51 14.67 -15.87 -4.63
N GLY A 52 14.33 -16.88 -5.43
CA GLY A 52 15.28 -17.66 -6.22
C GLY A 52 15.04 -19.16 -6.08
N ASN A 53 15.96 -19.95 -6.61
CA ASN A 53 15.92 -21.41 -6.52
C ASN A 53 17.17 -21.91 -5.77
N PRO A 54 17.07 -22.26 -4.48
CA PRO A 54 18.19 -22.73 -3.67
C PRO A 54 18.48 -24.22 -3.83
N VAL A 55 17.70 -24.96 -4.62
CA VAL A 55 17.90 -26.40 -4.78
C VAL A 55 19.27 -26.67 -5.40
N ASN A 56 19.94 -27.73 -4.94
CA ASN A 56 21.25 -28.18 -5.43
C ASN A 56 22.37 -27.11 -5.39
N GLY A 57 22.43 -26.33 -4.31
CA GLY A 57 23.46 -25.29 -4.13
C GLY A 57 23.17 -23.99 -4.90
N GLY A 58 21.92 -23.81 -5.34
CA GLY A 58 21.45 -22.55 -5.90
C GLY A 58 21.46 -21.42 -4.87
N THR A 59 20.98 -20.24 -5.24
CA THR A 59 21.09 -19.05 -4.38
C THR A 59 19.76 -18.35 -4.21
N CYS A 60 19.63 -17.66 -3.08
CA CYS A 60 18.53 -16.77 -2.78
C CYS A 60 19.01 -15.32 -2.80
N GLN A 61 18.22 -14.45 -3.40
CA GLN A 61 18.47 -13.02 -3.54
C GLN A 61 17.41 -12.23 -2.78
N ARG A 62 17.77 -11.05 -2.29
CA ARG A 62 16.84 -10.20 -1.54
C ARG A 62 15.73 -9.69 -2.47
N CYS A 63 14.51 -9.57 -1.96
CA CYS A 63 13.46 -8.85 -2.68
C CYS A 63 13.85 -7.37 -2.84
N GLU A 64 13.84 -6.87 -4.08
CA GLU A 64 14.16 -5.47 -4.40
C GLU A 64 12.86 -4.74 -4.74
N CYS A 65 12.14 -4.25 -3.73
CA CYS A 65 10.81 -3.66 -3.91
C CYS A 65 10.77 -2.14 -3.76
N ASN A 66 11.90 -1.45 -4.00
CA ASN A 66 12.00 0.03 -3.91
C ASN A 66 11.49 0.65 -2.60
N GLY A 67 11.59 -0.08 -1.48
CA GLY A 67 11.05 0.35 -0.18
C GLY A 67 9.52 0.31 -0.06
N GLN A 68 8.82 -0.16 -1.10
CA GLN A 68 7.36 -0.23 -1.20
C GLN A 68 6.78 -1.60 -0.83
N ALA A 69 7.63 -2.56 -0.53
CA ALA A 69 7.27 -3.85 0.05
C ALA A 69 8.48 -4.50 0.74
N THR A 70 8.19 -5.41 1.66
CA THR A 70 9.20 -6.25 2.33
C THR A 70 9.19 -7.69 1.80
N HIS A 71 8.15 -8.07 1.06
CA HIS A 71 7.91 -9.42 0.60
C HIS A 71 7.72 -9.46 -0.91
N CYS A 72 8.20 -10.53 -1.52
CA CYS A 72 8.02 -10.82 -2.93
C CYS A 72 7.74 -12.32 -3.13
N ASN A 73 7.27 -12.67 -4.31
CA ASN A 73 7.10 -14.06 -4.72
C ASN A 73 8.45 -14.77 -4.67
N SER A 74 8.51 -15.91 -4.00
CA SER A 74 9.75 -16.66 -3.76
C SER A 74 10.39 -17.23 -5.02
N GLU A 75 9.65 -17.38 -6.11
CA GLU A 75 10.14 -17.94 -7.38
C GLU A 75 10.46 -16.85 -8.40
N THR A 76 9.61 -15.83 -8.51
CA THR A 76 9.73 -14.81 -9.56
C THR A 76 10.37 -13.51 -9.10
N GLY A 77 10.46 -13.26 -7.79
CA GLY A 77 10.94 -11.99 -7.24
C GLY A 77 9.94 -10.83 -7.31
N LYS A 78 8.75 -11.07 -7.88
CA LYS A 78 7.70 -10.05 -8.00
C LYS A 78 7.18 -9.60 -6.64
N CYS A 79 7.22 -8.31 -6.38
CA CYS A 79 6.87 -7.71 -5.11
C CYS A 79 5.37 -7.73 -4.82
N TYR A 80 5.04 -7.92 -3.54
CA TYR A 80 3.69 -7.75 -3.01
C TYR A 80 3.56 -6.34 -2.43
N CYS A 81 3.20 -5.37 -3.26
CA CYS A 81 3.16 -3.96 -2.88
C CYS A 81 2.29 -3.70 -1.64
N SER A 82 2.78 -2.93 -0.68
CA SER A 82 2.06 -2.65 0.57
C SER A 82 0.98 -1.58 0.42
N THR A 83 1.08 -0.73 -0.60
CA THR A 83 0.16 0.40 -0.83
C THR A 83 -0.70 0.14 -2.06
N LYS A 84 -2.03 0.21 -1.90
CA LYS A 84 -2.94 0.10 -3.03
C LYS A 84 -2.69 1.22 -4.02
N GLY A 85 -2.58 0.85 -5.30
CA GLY A 85 -2.29 1.78 -6.39
C GLY A 85 -0.84 1.77 -6.87
N LEU A 86 0.06 1.09 -6.14
CA LEU A 86 1.37 0.71 -6.66
C LEU A 86 1.27 -0.53 -7.54
N ALA A 87 2.08 -0.55 -8.59
CA ALA A 87 2.15 -1.60 -9.58
C ALA A 87 3.59 -1.73 -10.12
N GLY A 88 3.81 -2.73 -10.96
CA GLY A 88 5.15 -3.11 -11.42
C GLY A 88 5.69 -4.32 -10.66
N ASP A 89 6.79 -4.90 -11.14
CA ASP A 89 7.37 -6.07 -10.51
C ASP A 89 8.14 -5.72 -9.24
N HIS A 90 8.55 -4.46 -9.12
CA HIS A 90 9.28 -3.87 -7.99
C HIS A 90 8.51 -2.70 -7.35
N CYS A 91 7.19 -2.62 -7.59
CA CYS A 91 6.31 -1.56 -7.10
C CYS A 91 6.74 -0.13 -7.51
N GLU A 92 7.34 -0.02 -8.69
CA GLU A 92 8.01 1.19 -9.18
C GLU A 92 7.09 2.18 -9.91
N LYS A 93 5.84 1.82 -10.19
CA LYS A 93 4.90 2.66 -10.96
C LYS A 93 3.51 2.68 -10.36
N CYS A 94 2.69 3.63 -10.80
CA CYS A 94 1.29 3.69 -10.44
C CYS A 94 0.42 2.80 -11.33
N ASP A 95 -0.62 2.26 -10.72
CA ASP A 95 -1.71 1.52 -11.37
C ASP A 95 -2.65 2.50 -12.10
N ALA A 96 -2.16 3.05 -13.21
CA ALA A 96 -2.88 4.04 -14.00
C ALA A 96 -4.20 3.48 -14.58
N THR A 97 -4.28 2.18 -14.83
CA THR A 97 -5.50 1.51 -15.29
C THR A 97 -6.64 1.63 -14.27
N ASN A 98 -6.33 1.71 -12.97
CA ASN A 98 -7.29 1.93 -11.90
C ASN A 98 -7.27 3.37 -11.36
N HIS A 99 -6.87 4.34 -12.20
CA HIS A 99 -6.88 5.79 -11.90
C HIS A 99 -6.00 6.22 -10.72
N TYR A 100 -4.91 5.48 -10.47
CA TYR A 100 -3.88 5.92 -9.54
C TYR A 100 -2.80 6.73 -10.26
N HIS A 101 -2.50 7.90 -9.72
CA HIS A 101 -1.57 8.86 -10.29
C HIS A 101 -0.54 9.32 -9.26
N GLY A 102 0.66 9.68 -9.71
CA GLY A 102 1.75 10.12 -8.84
C GLY A 102 3.11 9.60 -9.32
N ASP A 103 4.07 9.62 -8.41
CA ASP A 103 5.43 9.13 -8.64
C ASP A 103 5.90 8.41 -7.36
N PRO A 104 5.97 7.07 -7.37
CA PRO A 104 6.44 6.27 -6.23
C PRO A 104 7.87 6.60 -5.78
N SER A 105 8.71 7.15 -6.67
CA SER A 105 10.09 7.52 -6.34
C SER A 105 10.18 8.83 -5.58
N LYS A 106 9.16 9.69 -5.70
CA LYS A 106 9.07 11.01 -5.03
C LYS A 106 8.02 11.05 -3.92
N GLY A 107 7.35 9.93 -3.67
CA GLY A 107 6.27 9.83 -2.70
C GLY A 107 5.48 8.55 -2.89
N SER A 108 4.25 8.67 -3.40
CA SER A 108 3.34 7.54 -3.59
C SER A 108 2.44 7.80 -4.80
N CYS A 109 1.65 6.78 -5.14
CA CYS A 109 0.46 6.91 -5.96
C CYS A 109 -0.75 7.31 -5.11
N TYR A 110 -1.67 8.05 -5.73
CA TYR A 110 -2.88 8.59 -5.12
C TYR A 110 -4.06 8.34 -6.04
N TYR A 111 -5.22 8.06 -5.44
CA TYR A 111 -6.48 8.12 -6.16
C TYR A 111 -7.06 9.54 -6.04
N ASP A 112 -7.41 10.13 -7.18
CA ASP A 112 -8.04 11.45 -7.26
C ASP A 112 -9.53 11.37 -6.90
N LEU A 113 -9.91 11.94 -5.76
CA LEU A 113 -11.30 12.00 -5.34
C LEU A 113 -11.97 13.22 -6.01
N THR A 114 -13.02 12.98 -6.76
CA THR A 114 -13.86 14.05 -7.30
C THR A 114 -14.69 14.69 -6.17
N ILE A 115 -14.70 16.02 -6.10
CA ILE A 115 -15.51 16.77 -5.14
C ILE A 115 -17.01 16.48 -5.32
N ASP A 116 -17.77 16.46 -4.22
CA ASP A 116 -19.21 16.18 -4.18
C ASP A 116 -19.60 14.73 -4.54
N TYR A 117 -18.62 13.83 -4.70
CA TYR A 117 -18.82 12.39 -4.84
C TYR A 117 -18.39 11.63 -3.59
N GLN A 118 -19.14 10.58 -3.27
CA GLN A 118 -18.79 9.61 -2.25
C GLN A 118 -18.26 8.34 -2.90
N PHE A 119 -17.07 7.93 -2.52
CA PHE A 119 -16.41 6.73 -3.03
C PHE A 119 -16.44 5.63 -1.98
N THR A 120 -16.57 4.38 -2.45
CA THR A 120 -16.42 3.18 -1.61
C THR A 120 -15.37 2.28 -2.22
N PHE A 121 -14.28 2.04 -1.49
CA PHE A 121 -13.21 1.14 -1.87
C PHE A 121 -13.38 -0.17 -1.13
N ASN A 122 -13.51 -1.28 -1.85
CA ASN A 122 -13.63 -2.61 -1.27
C ASN A 122 -12.34 -3.39 -1.54
N LEU A 123 -11.61 -3.70 -0.47
CA LEU A 123 -10.38 -4.48 -0.48
C LEU A 123 -10.69 -5.84 0.14
N SER A 124 -11.33 -6.71 -0.62
CA SER A 124 -11.75 -8.04 -0.17
C SER A 124 -11.20 -9.18 -1.03
N LYS A 125 -10.47 -8.87 -2.12
CA LYS A 125 -9.94 -9.88 -3.01
C LYS A 125 -8.72 -10.55 -2.37
N LYS A 126 -8.42 -11.77 -2.82
CA LYS A 126 -7.26 -12.54 -2.33
C LYS A 126 -5.95 -11.78 -2.55
N ASP A 127 -5.83 -11.08 -3.68
CA ASP A 127 -4.62 -10.32 -4.01
C ASP A 127 -4.49 -9.03 -3.20
N ASP A 128 -5.58 -8.56 -2.58
CA ASP A 128 -5.57 -7.34 -1.76
C ASP A 128 -4.89 -7.56 -0.41
N ARG A 129 -4.69 -8.82 0.03
CA ARG A 129 -4.21 -9.20 1.37
C ARG A 129 -2.88 -8.59 1.79
N HIS A 130 -2.08 -8.14 0.83
CA HIS A 130 -0.78 -7.53 1.07
C HIS A 130 -0.85 -6.02 1.32
N PHE A 131 -1.98 -5.39 0.98
CA PHE A 131 -2.16 -3.96 1.20
C PHE A 131 -2.36 -3.66 2.68
N THR A 132 -1.64 -2.66 3.15
CA THR A 132 -1.73 -2.09 4.51
C THR A 132 -1.88 -0.57 4.46
N GLN A 133 -1.84 0.02 3.26
CA GLN A 133 -1.99 1.44 3.02
C GLN A 133 -2.77 1.72 1.73
N ILE A 134 -3.50 2.85 1.70
CA ILE A 134 -4.12 3.43 0.50
C ILE A 134 -4.12 4.96 0.64
N ASN A 135 -3.84 5.66 -0.46
CA ASN A 135 -3.66 7.10 -0.46
C ASN A 135 -4.62 7.78 -1.44
N PHE A 136 -5.19 8.90 -1.01
CA PHE A 136 -6.15 9.69 -1.78
C PHE A 136 -5.68 11.14 -1.83
N ARG A 137 -6.19 11.90 -2.80
CA ARG A 137 -6.07 13.36 -2.81
C ARG A 137 -7.31 14.04 -3.37
N ASN A 138 -7.55 15.27 -2.95
CA ASN A 138 -8.61 16.12 -3.45
C ASN A 138 -8.17 17.59 -3.42
N SER A 139 -8.58 18.35 -4.44
CA SER A 139 -8.40 19.80 -4.50
C SER A 139 -9.78 20.47 -4.56
N PRO A 140 -10.26 21.11 -3.48
CA PRO A 140 -11.54 21.81 -3.49
C PRO A 140 -11.56 22.95 -4.53
N MET A 141 -12.62 22.99 -5.34
CA MET A 141 -12.70 23.88 -6.50
C MET A 141 -13.43 25.20 -6.23
N LYS A 142 -14.35 25.24 -5.26
CA LYS A 142 -15.14 26.44 -4.93
C LYS A 142 -14.40 27.28 -3.89
N SER A 143 -14.06 28.52 -4.21
CA SER A 143 -13.31 29.42 -3.31
C SER A 143 -14.17 30.01 -2.19
N ASP A 144 -15.49 30.03 -2.38
CA ASP A 144 -16.47 30.65 -1.48
C ASP A 144 -17.23 29.64 -0.61
N VAL A 145 -16.86 28.36 -0.61
CA VAL A 145 -17.53 27.30 0.15
C VAL A 145 -16.51 26.48 0.94
N ASP A 146 -16.79 26.20 2.21
CA ASP A 146 -15.98 25.31 3.04
C ASP A 146 -15.94 23.88 2.44
N ALA A 147 -14.85 23.16 2.67
CA ALA A 147 -14.73 21.77 2.24
C ALA A 147 -14.99 20.82 3.42
N ASP A 148 -16.08 20.06 3.34
CA ASP A 148 -16.41 19.00 4.29
C ASP A 148 -15.74 17.69 3.86
N PHE A 149 -14.99 17.08 4.77
CA PHE A 149 -14.34 15.78 4.60
C PHE A 149 -14.98 14.74 5.50
N THR A 150 -15.22 13.55 4.94
CA THR A 150 -15.70 12.39 5.71
C THR A 150 -14.98 11.13 5.28
N ILE A 151 -14.71 10.26 6.25
CA ILE A 151 -14.17 8.92 6.02
C ILE A 151 -14.69 7.93 7.07
N ILE A 152 -14.96 6.71 6.61
CA ILE A 152 -15.41 5.59 7.42
C ILE A 152 -14.63 4.35 6.97
N CYS A 153 -13.92 3.74 7.90
CA CYS A 153 -13.18 2.49 7.72
C CYS A 153 -13.92 1.36 8.45
N SER A 154 -14.17 0.24 7.76
CA SER A 154 -14.91 -0.90 8.35
C SER A 154 -14.14 -1.68 9.41
N VAL A 155 -12.84 -1.46 9.50
CA VAL A 155 -11.92 -2.11 10.44
C VAL A 155 -11.05 -1.04 11.13
N PRO A 156 -10.42 -1.35 12.27
CA PRO A 156 -9.43 -0.45 12.89
C PRO A 156 -8.31 -0.13 11.90
N ALA A 157 -8.11 1.17 11.66
CA ALA A 157 -7.12 1.71 10.75
C ALA A 157 -6.84 3.17 11.13
N LYS A 158 -5.63 3.64 10.86
CA LYS A 158 -5.22 5.02 11.13
C LYS A 158 -5.18 5.84 9.86
N MET A 159 -5.21 7.15 10.02
CA MET A 159 -5.01 8.06 8.92
C MET A 159 -4.28 9.34 9.29
N ASN A 160 -3.65 9.92 8.27
CA ASN A 160 -3.10 11.27 8.28
C ASN A 160 -3.76 12.08 7.16
N ILE A 161 -3.89 13.40 7.40
CA ILE A 161 -4.21 14.36 6.36
C ILE A 161 -3.08 15.38 6.29
N THR A 162 -2.56 15.59 5.09
CA THR A 162 -1.58 16.63 4.80
C THR A 162 -2.16 17.61 3.79
N ILE A 163 -1.54 18.78 3.69
CA ILE A 163 -1.95 19.86 2.79
C ILE A 163 -0.75 20.33 1.98
N ARG A 164 -0.98 20.62 0.70
CA ARG A 164 -0.04 21.31 -0.17
C ARG A 164 -0.72 22.52 -0.78
N THR A 165 -0.12 23.68 -0.59
CA THR A 165 -0.53 24.92 -1.27
C THR A 165 0.26 25.08 -2.57
N ALA A 166 -0.27 25.83 -3.54
CA ALA A 166 0.43 26.13 -4.79
C ALA A 166 1.87 26.61 -4.54
N GLY A 167 2.85 25.95 -5.16
CA GLY A 167 4.29 26.24 -5.00
C GLY A 167 4.90 25.90 -3.63
N GLY A 168 4.11 25.42 -2.67
CA GLY A 168 4.56 25.11 -1.31
C GLY A 168 4.92 23.64 -1.10
N PRO A 169 5.70 23.32 -0.03
CA PRO A 169 5.90 21.95 0.40
C PRO A 169 4.62 21.37 1.01
N GLU A 170 4.54 20.05 1.04
CA GLU A 170 3.49 19.34 1.76
C GLU A 170 3.71 19.44 3.28
N LYS A 171 2.65 19.74 4.03
CA LYS A 171 2.69 19.93 5.48
C LYS A 171 1.64 19.06 6.18
N PRO A 172 1.95 18.48 7.35
CA PRO A 172 0.98 17.72 8.13
C PRO A 172 -0.11 18.64 8.69
N LEU A 173 -1.36 18.16 8.64
CA LEU A 173 -2.52 18.88 9.18
C LEU A 173 -3.22 18.08 10.29
N ILE A 174 -3.46 16.78 10.06
CA ILE A 174 -4.04 15.84 11.02
C ILE A 174 -3.20 14.57 11.00
N THR A 175 -2.84 14.02 12.17
CA THR A 175 -1.97 12.84 12.25
C THR A 175 -2.47 11.79 13.25
N GLY A 176 -2.32 10.51 12.89
CA GLY A 176 -2.53 9.36 13.79
C GLY A 176 -3.98 9.13 14.22
N VAL A 177 -4.97 9.61 13.47
CA VAL A 177 -6.38 9.52 13.85
C VAL A 177 -6.99 8.20 13.37
N ASN A 178 -7.84 7.58 14.19
CA ASN A 178 -8.58 6.39 13.78
C ASN A 178 -9.64 6.75 12.73
N CYS A 179 -9.65 6.06 11.59
CA CYS A 179 -10.58 6.36 10.50
C CYS A 179 -11.92 5.58 10.58
N SER A 180 -12.23 4.91 11.69
CA SER A 180 -13.49 4.16 11.86
C SER A 180 -14.73 5.01 11.55
N THR A 181 -14.76 6.26 12.03
CA THR A 181 -15.67 7.30 11.55
C THR A 181 -15.04 8.64 11.88
N PHE A 182 -14.69 9.42 10.86
CA PHE A 182 -14.11 10.74 11.05
C PHE A 182 -14.74 11.75 10.09
N ARG A 183 -14.94 12.95 10.59
CA ARG A 183 -15.45 14.09 9.82
C ARG A 183 -14.68 15.33 10.21
N HIS A 184 -14.39 16.18 9.24
CA HIS A 184 -13.71 17.44 9.47
C HIS A 184 -14.13 18.47 8.43
N ARG A 185 -14.20 19.73 8.83
CA ARG A 185 -14.51 20.85 7.94
C ARG A 185 -13.29 21.74 7.79
N PHE A 186 -12.82 21.89 6.57
CA PHE A 186 -11.75 22.84 6.23
C PHE A 186 -12.37 24.18 5.85
N SER A 187 -12.06 25.22 6.62
CA SER A 187 -12.61 26.56 6.39
C SER A 187 -11.97 27.23 5.17
N LYS A 188 -12.78 27.83 4.32
CA LYS A 188 -12.30 28.67 3.20
C LYS A 188 -11.55 29.92 3.67
N THR A 189 -11.71 30.33 4.93
CA THR A 189 -11.00 31.50 5.50
C THR A 189 -9.56 31.16 5.89
N GLU A 190 -9.29 29.88 6.15
CA GLU A 190 -7.97 29.39 6.57
C GLU A 190 -7.20 28.76 5.40
N HIS A 191 -7.93 28.33 4.38
CA HIS A 191 -7.38 27.64 3.21
C HIS A 191 -7.86 28.29 1.91
N LEU A 192 -6.91 28.58 1.03
CA LEU A 192 -7.20 29.19 -0.26
C LEU A 192 -7.62 28.10 -1.26
N PHE A 193 -8.92 27.92 -1.43
CA PHE A 193 -9.48 26.95 -2.39
C PHE A 193 -9.64 27.55 -3.79
N GLY A 194 -9.75 26.69 -4.80
CA GLY A 194 -9.90 27.07 -6.19
C GLY A 194 -8.70 26.76 -7.07
N VAL A 195 -8.77 27.25 -8.30
CA VAL A 195 -7.77 27.04 -9.34
C VAL A 195 -7.40 28.40 -9.93
N GLU A 196 -6.11 28.66 -10.06
CA GLU A 196 -5.56 29.86 -10.70
C GLU A 196 -4.50 29.40 -11.72
N ASP A 197 -4.57 29.91 -12.95
CA ASP A 197 -3.66 29.53 -14.04
C ASP A 197 -3.48 28.00 -14.25
N ASN A 198 -4.57 27.24 -14.16
CA ASN A 198 -4.58 25.77 -14.21
C ASN A 198 -3.84 25.07 -13.06
N VAL A 199 -3.49 25.79 -12.00
CA VAL A 199 -2.87 25.25 -10.78
C VAL A 199 -3.89 25.27 -9.65
N THR A 200 -4.12 24.12 -9.02
CA THR A 200 -4.96 24.06 -7.81
C THR A 200 -4.25 24.73 -6.65
N LEU A 201 -4.92 25.68 -6.00
CA LEU A 201 -4.34 26.49 -4.92
C LEU A 201 -4.08 25.69 -3.65
N THR A 202 -4.95 24.72 -3.37
CA THR A 202 -4.86 23.81 -2.22
C THR A 202 -5.19 22.38 -2.63
N THR A 203 -4.35 21.43 -2.22
CA THR A 203 -4.60 20.00 -2.33
C THR A 203 -4.46 19.34 -0.98
N PHE A 204 -5.47 18.56 -0.58
CA PHE A 204 -5.41 17.69 0.58
C PHE A 204 -4.99 16.28 0.15
N TYR A 205 -4.09 15.68 0.90
CA TYR A 205 -3.70 14.28 0.74
C TYR A 205 -4.13 13.50 1.99
N VAL A 206 -4.75 12.35 1.78
CA VAL A 206 -5.25 11.48 2.84
C VAL A 206 -4.52 10.16 2.74
N TYR A 207 -3.84 9.78 3.82
CA TYR A 207 -3.09 8.53 3.94
C TYR A 207 -3.82 7.64 4.92
N VAL A 208 -4.38 6.51 4.47
CA VAL A 208 -5.00 5.52 5.35
C VAL A 208 -4.05 4.33 5.46
N TYR A 209 -3.70 3.92 6.67
CA TYR A 209 -2.64 2.95 6.92
C TYR A 209 -2.91 2.09 8.16
N GLU A 210 -2.05 1.09 8.39
CA GLU A 210 -2.16 0.13 9.50
C GLU A 210 -3.46 -0.70 9.48
N PHE A 211 -4.06 -0.90 8.30
CA PHE A 211 -5.19 -1.80 8.15
C PHE A 211 -4.78 -3.20 7.67
N GLN A 212 -5.66 -4.17 7.85
CA GLN A 212 -5.54 -5.50 7.26
C GLN A 212 -6.84 -5.87 6.53
N PRO A 213 -6.78 -6.23 5.24
CA PRO A 213 -7.94 -6.74 4.50
C PRO A 213 -8.46 -8.09 5.06
N PRO A 214 -9.77 -8.40 4.92
CA PRO A 214 -10.75 -7.68 4.12
C PRO A 214 -11.32 -6.44 4.82
N LEU A 215 -11.49 -5.35 4.08
CA LEU A 215 -12.12 -4.12 4.56
C LEU A 215 -12.80 -3.34 3.43
N TRP A 216 -13.67 -2.41 3.82
CA TRP A 216 -14.10 -1.33 2.94
C TRP A 216 -13.83 0.04 3.58
N ILE A 217 -13.62 1.04 2.71
CA ILE A 217 -13.39 2.43 3.08
C ILE A 217 -14.37 3.28 2.29
N GLN A 218 -15.20 4.05 2.98
CA GLN A 218 -16.06 5.08 2.38
C GLN A 218 -15.44 6.44 2.65
N ILE A 219 -15.26 7.27 1.62
CA ILE A 219 -14.56 8.55 1.71
C ILE A 219 -15.20 9.57 0.77
N ALA A 220 -15.27 10.83 1.22
CA ALA A 220 -15.82 11.93 0.43
C ALA A 220 -15.23 13.28 0.83
N PHE A 221 -15.08 14.16 -0.16
CA PHE A 221 -14.98 15.59 0.03
C PHE A 221 -16.20 16.25 -0.62
N SER A 222 -16.78 17.26 0.02
CA SER A 222 -17.93 18.00 -0.52
C SER A 222 -17.84 19.49 -0.25
N GLN A 223 -18.40 20.30 -1.15
CA GLN A 223 -18.52 21.76 -1.03
C GLN A 223 -19.97 22.16 -1.31
N TYR A 224 -20.85 21.94 -0.33
CA TYR A 224 -22.23 22.42 -0.37
C TYR A 224 -22.32 23.78 0.34
N PRO A 225 -22.93 24.82 -0.28
CA PRO A 225 -23.25 26.04 0.43
C PRO A 225 -24.20 25.71 1.60
N LYS A 226 -24.05 26.41 2.73
CA LYS A 226 -24.98 26.25 3.87
C LYS A 226 -26.41 26.49 3.37
N LEU A 227 -27.24 25.43 3.34
CA LEU A 227 -28.67 25.58 3.13
C LEU A 227 -29.22 26.44 4.26
N ASN A 228 -29.77 27.60 3.91
CA ASN A 228 -30.42 28.47 4.88
C ASN A 228 -31.81 27.88 5.18
N LEU A 229 -31.90 27.02 6.20
CA LEU A 229 -33.14 26.33 6.62
C LEU A 229 -34.29 27.31 6.93
N GLN A 230 -34.00 28.60 7.15
CA GLN A 230 -35.01 29.65 7.33
C GLN A 230 -35.88 29.93 6.08
N GLN A 231 -35.47 29.49 4.88
CA GLN A 231 -36.26 29.67 3.65
C GLN A 231 -37.27 28.55 3.37
N PHE A 232 -37.26 27.44 4.12
CA PHE A 232 -38.16 26.31 3.90
C PHE A 232 -39.46 26.34 4.73
N PHE A 233 -39.65 27.33 5.61
CA PHE A 233 -40.93 27.56 6.30
C PHE A 233 -41.81 28.53 5.49
N ILE A 234 -42.19 28.15 4.27
CA ILE A 234 -43.39 28.72 3.65
C ILE A 234 -44.54 27.79 4.04
N THR A 235 -45.27 28.17 5.07
CA THR A 235 -46.54 27.54 5.45
C THR A 235 -47.53 27.74 4.31
N PHE A 236 -47.99 26.65 3.70
CA PHE A 236 -49.24 26.67 2.95
C PHE A 236 -50.38 26.74 3.99
N SER A 237 -50.96 27.93 4.13
CA SER A 237 -52.22 28.17 4.84
C SER A 237 -53.41 27.69 4.02
#